data_AF-A0A2N6FRQ9-F1
#
_entry.id   AF-A0A2N6FRQ9-F1
#
_cell.length_a   1.000
_cell.length_b   1.000
_cell.length_c   1.000
_cell.angle_alpha   90.00
_cell.angle_beta   90.00
_cell.angle_gamma   90.00
#
_symmetry.space_group_name_H-M   'P 1'
#
loop_
_entity.id
_entity.type
_entity.pdbx_description
1 polymer ?
#
loop_
_entity_poly.entity_id
_entity_poly.type
_entity_poly.pdbx_seq_one_letter_code
_entity_poly.pdbx_strand_id
1 'polypeptide(L)'
;MRKTILNVILTGVMLVFVGCGGAMVNNIDNSGYLSGNKLSMQKVEKAIKKGAMRKGWMTKRIGSGKLESRINVRGKHLVVVDIAYNTRGYKINYKDSQNMKYDAGANTIHGNYNKWIAALEKNINYELSQIGVISDTSSRKVVQNIQPKSSSSSALNKKYAKANSSAIQGKTIYIKNIIPYANGNRIADNIKAECTINQQLAEFIKQYANEKGLKVEFKNKPKYNDLKLIVEITDAMSSGGAFRGHNKYVTISGKLVKGKKSYGSFDAARISGGGFWGAYKGSCAVLGRTVKALGQDVSSWLYSPMDGAKLGDTQLIR
;
A
#
# COMPACT_ATOMS: atom_id res chain seq x y z
N MET A 1 -68.17 -31.90 -32.51
CA MET A 1 -67.63 -31.73 -31.14
C MET A 1 -66.29 -32.45 -31.03
N ARG A 2 -65.35 -31.87 -30.26
CA ARG A 2 -64.03 -32.36 -29.84
C ARG A 2 -62.87 -32.30 -30.85
N LYS A 3 -62.07 -31.23 -30.73
CA LYS A 3 -60.63 -31.23 -31.06
C LYS A 3 -59.86 -31.20 -29.74
N THR A 4 -59.03 -32.21 -29.50
CA THR A 4 -58.08 -32.29 -28.38
C THR A 4 -56.83 -31.50 -28.74
N ILE A 5 -56.52 -30.45 -27.98
CA ILE A 5 -55.27 -29.68 -28.12
C ILE A 5 -54.34 -30.11 -26.98
N LEU A 6 -53.17 -30.62 -27.39
CA LEU A 6 -52.09 -31.13 -26.57
C LEU A 6 -51.29 -29.94 -26.00
N ASN A 7 -51.28 -29.77 -24.67
CA ASN A 7 -50.47 -28.75 -24.00
C ASN A 7 -49.02 -29.23 -23.88
N VAL A 8 -48.12 -28.70 -24.71
CA VAL A 8 -46.67 -28.81 -24.51
C VAL A 8 -46.23 -27.61 -23.67
N ILE A 9 -46.02 -27.83 -22.37
CA ILE A 9 -45.46 -26.83 -21.46
C ILE A 9 -43.94 -26.82 -21.68
N LEU A 10 -43.45 -25.83 -22.43
CA LEU A 10 -42.03 -25.55 -22.59
C LEU A 10 -41.56 -24.72 -21.37
N THR A 11 -41.10 -25.38 -20.31
CA THR A 11 -40.43 -24.72 -19.18
C THR A 11 -39.05 -24.24 -19.61
N GLY A 12 -38.97 -22.98 -20.04
CA GLY A 12 -37.71 -22.27 -20.26
C GLY A 12 -37.03 -21.97 -18.92
N VAL A 13 -35.99 -22.73 -18.58
CA VAL A 13 -35.08 -22.41 -17.46
C VAL A 13 -34.25 -21.19 -17.87
N MET A 14 -34.63 -20.03 -17.34
CA MET A 14 -33.88 -18.78 -17.49
C MET A 14 -32.61 -18.85 -16.64
N LEU A 15 -31.50 -19.24 -17.26
CA LEU A 15 -30.16 -19.14 -16.70
C LEU A 15 -29.79 -17.66 -16.53
N VAL A 16 -29.98 -17.13 -15.32
CA VAL A 16 -29.50 -15.80 -14.95
C VAL A 16 -27.99 -15.89 -14.75
N PHE A 17 -27.23 -15.58 -15.79
CA PHE A 17 -25.79 -15.34 -15.64
C PHE A 17 -25.61 -14.07 -14.80
N VAL A 18 -25.30 -14.23 -13.52
CA VAL A 18 -24.78 -13.13 -12.69
C VAL A 18 -23.38 -12.80 -13.24
N GLY A 19 -23.33 -11.86 -14.18
CA GLY A 19 -22.09 -11.33 -14.69
C GLY A 19 -21.26 -10.77 -13.54
N CYS A 20 -20.10 -11.37 -13.28
CA CYS A 20 -19.10 -10.85 -12.35
C CYS A 20 -18.41 -9.63 -12.99
N GLY A 21 -19.17 -8.56 -13.19
CA GLY A 21 -18.70 -7.27 -13.69
C GLY A 21 -18.02 -6.46 -12.58
N GLY A 22 -17.00 -5.67 -12.94
CA GLY A 22 -16.36 -4.75 -12.00
C GLY A 22 -17.36 -3.72 -11.44
N ALA A 23 -17.12 -3.26 -10.21
CA ALA A 23 -17.91 -2.20 -9.60
C ALA A 23 -17.44 -0.83 -10.10
N MET A 24 -18.32 0.15 -10.28
CA MET A 24 -17.90 1.51 -10.62
C MET A 24 -16.95 2.09 -9.57
N VAL A 25 -15.92 2.80 -10.02
CA VAL A 25 -14.96 3.49 -9.15
C VAL A 25 -15.67 4.58 -8.35
N ASN A 26 -15.66 4.47 -7.02
CA ASN A 26 -16.16 5.52 -6.12
C ASN A 26 -15.09 6.57 -5.80
N ASN A 27 -15.45 7.85 -5.97
CA ASN A 27 -14.68 9.01 -5.53
C ASN A 27 -15.50 9.76 -4.48
N ILE A 28 -14.83 10.42 -3.53
CA ILE A 28 -15.48 11.14 -2.43
C ILE A 28 -15.35 12.64 -2.66
N ASP A 29 -16.47 13.38 -2.54
CA ASP A 29 -16.49 14.84 -2.48
C ASP A 29 -17.09 15.32 -1.16
N ASN A 30 -16.20 15.64 -0.23
CA ASN A 30 -16.51 16.19 1.09
C ASN A 30 -15.97 17.63 1.20
N SER A 31 -16.02 18.39 0.10
CA SER A 31 -15.43 19.74 0.01
C SER A 31 -16.08 20.79 0.94
N GLY A 32 -17.29 20.54 1.43
CA GLY A 32 -17.99 21.35 2.45
C GLY A 32 -18.18 20.65 3.79
N TYR A 33 -17.45 19.57 4.06
CA TYR A 33 -17.63 18.75 5.27
C TYR A 33 -17.21 19.47 6.57
N LEU A 34 -16.37 20.51 6.48
CA LEU A 34 -15.83 21.23 7.63
C LEU A 34 -16.45 22.62 7.75
N SER A 35 -17.02 22.91 8.92
CA SER A 35 -17.53 24.22 9.32
C SER A 35 -16.86 24.63 10.63
N GLY A 36 -15.90 25.56 10.56
CA GLY A 36 -15.19 26.01 11.76
C GLY A 36 -14.27 27.20 11.51
N ASN A 37 -14.51 28.30 12.21
CA ASN A 37 -13.84 29.60 12.00
C ASN A 37 -12.34 29.63 12.41
N LYS A 38 -11.77 28.51 12.89
CA LYS A 38 -10.38 28.43 13.38
C LYS A 38 -9.61 27.17 12.92
N LEU A 39 -10.06 26.48 11.87
CA LEU A 39 -9.34 25.32 11.31
C LEU A 39 -8.16 25.77 10.45
N SER A 40 -6.98 25.23 10.71
CA SER A 40 -5.80 25.43 9.86
C SER A 40 -5.60 24.23 8.92
N MET A 41 -5.00 24.49 7.74
CA MET A 41 -4.62 23.46 6.77
C MET A 41 -3.80 22.33 7.41
N GLN A 42 -2.91 22.68 8.34
CA GLN A 42 -2.05 21.73 9.04
C GLN A 42 -2.85 20.79 9.95
N LYS A 43 -3.87 21.30 10.65
CA LYS A 43 -4.75 20.48 11.50
C LYS A 43 -5.56 19.51 10.64
N VAL A 44 -6.17 20.00 9.56
CA VAL A 44 -6.95 19.17 8.62
C VAL A 44 -6.08 18.06 8.02
N GLU A 45 -4.88 18.40 7.55
CA GLU A 45 -3.96 17.41 7.02
C GLU A 45 -3.55 16.38 8.07
N LYS A 46 -3.22 16.81 9.29
CA LYS A 46 -2.85 15.91 10.38
C LYS A 46 -3.98 14.92 10.67
N ALA A 47 -5.24 15.38 10.68
CA ALA A 47 -6.40 14.52 10.83
C ALA A 47 -6.55 13.54 9.65
N ILE A 48 -6.42 14.00 8.40
CA ILE A 48 -6.48 13.13 7.22
C ILE A 48 -5.40 12.04 7.29
N LYS A 49 -4.16 12.40 7.62
CA LYS A 49 -3.04 11.46 7.76
C LYS A 49 -3.31 10.42 8.85
N LYS A 50 -3.79 10.86 10.02
CA LYS A 50 -4.19 9.94 11.10
C LYS A 50 -5.30 8.98 10.64
N GLY A 51 -6.34 9.49 9.98
CA GLY A 51 -7.46 8.70 9.50
C GLY A 51 -7.03 7.63 8.51
N ALA A 52 -6.16 8.00 7.58
CA ALA A 52 -5.55 7.07 6.63
C ALA A 52 -4.75 5.96 7.34
N MET A 53 -3.87 6.33 8.28
CA MET A 53 -3.03 5.37 9.00
C MET A 53 -3.84 4.30 9.77
N ARG A 54 -5.04 4.62 10.27
CA ARG A 54 -5.91 3.67 11.02
C ARG A 54 -6.24 2.40 10.24
N LYS A 55 -6.18 2.42 8.91
CA LYS A 55 -6.43 1.25 8.04
C LYS A 55 -5.24 0.91 7.14
N GLY A 56 -4.03 1.29 7.56
CA GLY A 56 -2.79 0.93 6.86
C GLY A 56 -2.58 1.69 5.56
N TRP A 57 -3.28 2.81 5.36
CA TRP A 57 -2.98 3.73 4.27
C TRP A 57 -1.77 4.59 4.64
N MET A 58 -0.84 4.71 3.71
CA MET A 58 0.34 5.55 3.81
C MET A 58 0.14 6.80 2.97
N THR A 59 0.19 7.97 3.61
CA THR A 59 -0.03 9.26 2.97
C THR A 59 1.29 10.00 2.74
N LYS A 60 1.42 10.60 1.55
CA LYS A 60 2.50 11.52 1.20
C LYS A 60 1.90 12.87 0.81
N ARG A 61 2.44 13.98 1.31
CA ARG A 61 2.09 15.30 0.75
C ARG A 61 2.69 15.43 -0.66
N ILE A 62 1.86 15.76 -1.63
CA ILE A 62 2.26 15.99 -3.03
C ILE A 62 2.06 17.44 -3.50
N GLY A 63 1.46 18.28 -2.66
CA GLY A 63 1.30 19.72 -2.88
C GLY A 63 0.62 20.38 -1.69
N SER A 64 0.48 21.71 -1.72
CA SER A 64 -0.37 22.42 -0.76
C SER A 64 -1.81 21.93 -0.93
N GLY A 65 -2.44 21.51 0.17
CA GLY A 65 -3.80 20.95 0.13
C GLY A 65 -3.93 19.66 -0.67
N LYS A 66 -2.85 18.91 -0.94
CA LYS A 66 -2.90 17.65 -1.70
C LYS A 66 -2.01 16.57 -1.08
N LEU A 67 -2.60 15.41 -0.81
CA LEU A 67 -1.91 14.18 -0.43
C LEU A 67 -2.10 13.11 -1.51
N GLU A 68 -1.14 12.21 -1.65
CA GLU A 68 -1.31 10.91 -2.27
C GLU A 68 -1.40 9.87 -1.14
N SER A 69 -2.40 9.00 -1.15
CA SER A 69 -2.60 7.95 -0.15
C SER A 69 -2.56 6.59 -0.82
N ARG A 70 -1.80 5.65 -0.22
CA ARG A 70 -1.56 4.32 -0.78
C ARG A 70 -1.89 3.24 0.23
N ILE A 71 -2.55 2.18 -0.22
CA ILE A 71 -2.71 0.95 0.57
C ILE A 71 -2.25 -0.23 -0.26
N ASN A 72 -1.52 -1.15 0.37
CA ASN A 72 -1.21 -2.45 -0.20
C ASN A 72 -1.77 -3.56 0.70
N VAL A 73 -2.88 -4.16 0.27
CA VAL A 73 -3.55 -5.19 1.06
C VAL A 73 -2.90 -6.54 0.79
N ARG A 74 -2.35 -7.14 1.86
CA ARG A 74 -1.68 -8.46 1.87
C ARG A 74 -0.56 -8.58 0.82
N GLY A 75 0.07 -7.46 0.47
CA GLY A 75 1.13 -7.41 -0.54
C GLY A 75 0.67 -7.62 -1.98
N LYS A 76 -0.64 -7.79 -2.22
CA LYS A 76 -1.21 -8.22 -3.50
C LYS A 76 -2.04 -7.16 -4.20
N HIS A 77 -2.76 -6.32 -3.45
CA HIS A 77 -3.72 -5.37 -4.01
C HIS A 77 -3.30 -3.95 -3.65
N LEU A 78 -2.73 -3.25 -4.62
CA LEU A 78 -2.30 -1.87 -4.47
C LEU A 78 -3.41 -0.94 -4.94
N VAL A 79 -3.72 0.06 -4.13
CA VAL A 79 -4.58 1.19 -4.53
C VAL A 79 -3.89 2.49 -4.15
N VAL A 80 -3.93 3.44 -5.07
CA VAL A 80 -3.41 4.79 -4.91
C VAL A 80 -4.55 5.77 -5.17
N VAL A 81 -4.74 6.73 -4.26
CA VAL A 81 -5.70 7.82 -4.38
C VAL A 81 -5.04 9.16 -4.14
N ASP A 82 -5.56 10.21 -4.77
CA ASP A 82 -5.23 11.59 -4.44
C ASP A 82 -6.28 12.16 -3.49
N ILE A 83 -5.84 12.78 -2.40
CA ILE A 83 -6.67 13.46 -1.42
C ILE A 83 -6.41 14.96 -1.49
N ALA A 84 -7.31 15.70 -2.12
CA ALA A 84 -7.30 17.16 -2.08
C ALA A 84 -8.02 17.66 -0.82
N TYR A 85 -7.52 18.66 -0.13
CA TYR A 85 -8.15 19.18 1.10
C TYR A 85 -7.88 20.66 1.31
N ASN A 86 -8.77 21.30 2.05
CA ASN A 86 -8.62 22.67 2.54
C ASN A 86 -9.27 22.80 3.93
N THR A 87 -9.42 24.02 4.44
CA THR A 87 -10.06 24.28 5.74
C THR A 87 -11.58 24.04 5.75
N ARG A 88 -12.20 23.82 4.58
CA ARG A 88 -13.64 23.55 4.40
C ARG A 88 -13.95 22.07 4.14
N GLY A 89 -12.96 21.25 3.79
CA GLY A 89 -13.24 19.86 3.46
C GLY A 89 -12.12 19.15 2.69
N TYR A 90 -12.48 18.02 2.08
CA TYR A 90 -11.55 17.21 1.27
C TYR A 90 -12.26 16.41 0.18
N LYS A 91 -11.50 15.90 -0.79
CA LYS A 91 -11.94 14.97 -1.83
C LYS A 91 -10.99 13.79 -1.91
N ILE A 92 -11.49 12.61 -2.24
CA ILE A 92 -10.66 11.40 -2.51
C ILE A 92 -10.94 10.97 -3.94
N ASN A 93 -9.90 10.97 -4.77
CA ASN A 93 -10.00 10.56 -6.17
C ASN A 93 -9.11 9.35 -6.44
N TYR A 94 -9.64 8.37 -7.16
CA TYR A 94 -8.84 7.29 -7.72
C TYR A 94 -7.67 7.85 -8.54
N LYS A 95 -6.50 7.23 -8.39
CA LYS A 95 -5.31 7.59 -9.16
C LYS A 95 -4.75 6.41 -9.93
N ASP A 96 -4.51 5.29 -9.24
CA ASP A 96 -3.88 4.10 -9.82
C ASP A 96 -4.16 2.87 -8.95
N SER A 97 -4.01 1.67 -9.51
CA SER A 97 -4.13 0.41 -8.78
C SER A 97 -3.45 -0.76 -9.48
N GLN A 98 -3.05 -1.77 -8.70
CA GLN A 98 -2.55 -3.04 -9.21
C GLN A 98 -3.36 -4.21 -8.64
N ASN A 99 -3.61 -5.21 -9.47
CA ASN A 99 -4.41 -6.39 -9.12
C ASN A 99 -5.80 -6.04 -8.58
N MET A 100 -6.40 -4.99 -9.17
CA MET A 100 -7.74 -4.52 -8.82
C MET A 100 -8.72 -4.62 -10.00
N LYS A 101 -8.30 -5.21 -11.12
CA LYS A 101 -9.12 -5.34 -12.34
C LYS A 101 -9.73 -3.99 -12.74
N TYR A 102 -8.92 -2.93 -12.69
CA TYR A 102 -9.38 -1.60 -13.11
C TYR A 102 -9.50 -1.58 -14.64
N ASP A 103 -10.67 -1.21 -15.12
CA ASP A 103 -10.98 -0.98 -16.52
C ASP A 103 -11.25 0.52 -16.71
N ALA A 104 -10.37 1.19 -17.47
CA ALA A 104 -10.50 2.62 -17.73
C ALA A 104 -11.63 2.97 -18.71
N GLY A 105 -12.00 2.06 -19.61
CA GLY A 105 -13.07 2.28 -20.60
C GLY A 105 -14.45 2.17 -19.96
N ALA A 106 -14.64 1.20 -19.07
CA ALA A 106 -15.87 1.02 -18.31
C ALA A 106 -15.88 1.79 -16.97
N ASN A 107 -14.74 2.35 -16.55
CA ASN A 107 -14.51 2.95 -15.23
C ASN A 107 -14.94 2.02 -14.07
N THR A 108 -14.57 0.74 -14.19
CA THR A 108 -14.89 -0.29 -13.19
C THR A 108 -13.64 -0.82 -12.51
N ILE A 109 -13.81 -1.33 -11.29
CA ILE A 109 -12.75 -1.84 -10.43
C ILE A 109 -13.31 -2.92 -9.50
N HIS A 110 -12.45 -3.77 -8.94
CA HIS A 110 -12.85 -4.76 -7.96
C HIS A 110 -13.55 -4.11 -6.75
N GLY A 111 -14.72 -4.62 -6.35
CA GLY A 111 -15.59 -3.98 -5.35
C GLY A 111 -14.97 -3.74 -3.96
N ASN A 112 -13.89 -4.43 -3.62
CA ASN A 112 -13.11 -4.12 -2.41
C ASN A 112 -12.51 -2.71 -2.42
N TYR A 113 -12.24 -2.11 -3.59
CA TYR A 113 -11.81 -0.72 -3.69
C TYR A 113 -12.81 0.20 -2.98
N ASN A 114 -14.09 0.12 -3.33
CA ASN A 114 -15.14 0.96 -2.74
C ASN A 114 -15.26 0.75 -1.23
N LYS A 115 -15.06 -0.50 -0.75
CA LYS A 115 -15.01 -0.80 0.69
C LYS A 115 -13.83 -0.11 1.38
N TRP A 116 -12.65 -0.11 0.75
CA TRP A 116 -11.47 0.56 1.30
C TRP A 116 -11.59 2.08 1.27
N ILE A 117 -12.20 2.66 0.25
CA ILE A 117 -12.49 4.10 0.17
C ILE A 117 -13.50 4.52 1.24
N ALA A 118 -14.61 3.78 1.40
CA ALA A 118 -15.59 4.07 2.46
C ALA A 118 -14.97 3.97 3.87
N ALA A 119 -14.09 2.98 4.08
CA ALA A 119 -13.34 2.86 5.34
C ALA A 119 -12.36 4.03 5.54
N LEU A 120 -11.64 4.44 4.48
CA LEU A 120 -10.72 5.58 4.52
C LEU A 120 -11.48 6.88 4.87
N GLU A 121 -12.57 7.15 4.15
CA GLU A 121 -13.46 8.29 4.39
C GLU A 121 -13.96 8.31 5.84
N LYS A 122 -14.53 7.20 6.32
CA LYS A 122 -15.04 7.09 7.70
C LYS A 122 -13.99 7.45 8.75
N ASN A 123 -12.74 6.98 8.56
CA ASN A 123 -11.66 7.25 9.50
C ASN A 123 -11.13 8.69 9.40
N ILE A 124 -11.07 9.27 8.20
CA ILE A 124 -10.75 10.69 8.01
C ILE A 124 -11.81 11.55 8.70
N ASN A 125 -13.09 11.26 8.48
CA ASN A 125 -14.21 11.97 9.09
C ASN A 125 -14.19 11.89 10.62
N TYR A 126 -13.85 10.72 11.18
CA TYR A 126 -13.63 10.56 12.62
C TYR A 126 -12.54 11.48 13.13
N GLU A 127 -11.34 11.49 12.53
CA GLU A 127 -10.24 12.33 13.00
C GLU A 127 -10.51 13.84 12.79
N LEU A 128 -11.28 14.19 11.75
CA LEU A 128 -11.70 15.56 11.50
C LEU A 128 -12.71 16.07 12.54
N SER A 129 -13.63 15.21 13.01
CA SER A 129 -14.57 15.60 14.08
C SER A 129 -13.85 15.88 15.40
N GLN A 130 -12.74 15.19 15.69
CA GLN A 130 -11.94 15.40 16.89
C GLN A 130 -11.23 16.77 16.94
N ILE A 131 -11.06 17.44 15.80
CA ILE A 131 -10.33 18.72 15.72
C ILE A 131 -11.24 19.94 15.52
N GLY A 132 -12.55 19.75 15.66
CA GLY A 132 -13.53 20.83 15.81
C GLY A 132 -14.47 21.03 14.62
N VAL A 133 -15.28 20.02 14.29
CA VAL A 133 -16.44 20.17 13.38
C VAL A 133 -17.66 19.42 13.91
N ILE A 134 -18.76 20.17 14.03
CA ILE A 134 -20.13 19.66 14.14
C ILE A 134 -20.61 19.38 12.71
N SER A 135 -20.88 18.12 12.37
CA SER A 135 -21.51 17.78 11.10
C SER A 135 -22.98 18.18 11.16
N ASP A 136 -23.43 19.08 10.28
CA ASP A 136 -24.82 19.04 9.85
C ASP A 136 -24.98 17.78 9.01
N THR A 137 -25.73 16.81 9.51
CA THR A 137 -25.70 15.41 9.05
C THR A 137 -26.59 15.20 7.81
N SER A 138 -26.85 16.27 7.02
CA SER A 138 -27.95 16.30 6.06
C SER A 138 -27.57 16.47 4.58
N SER A 139 -26.28 16.37 4.19
CA SER A 139 -25.92 16.48 2.77
C SER A 139 -24.80 15.54 2.32
N ARG A 140 -25.10 14.23 2.21
CA ARG A 140 -24.34 13.34 1.32
C ARG A 140 -24.70 13.68 -0.13
N LYS A 141 -23.84 14.40 -0.84
CA LYS A 141 -23.83 14.37 -2.32
C LYS A 141 -22.78 13.36 -2.76
N VAL A 142 -23.22 12.13 -3.03
CA VAL A 142 -22.41 11.16 -3.78
C VAL A 142 -22.35 11.66 -5.22
N VAL A 143 -21.29 12.36 -5.59
CA VAL A 143 -21.09 12.84 -6.97
C VAL A 143 -20.53 11.68 -7.80
N GLN A 144 -21.39 11.04 -8.58
CA GLN A 144 -20.99 10.19 -9.70
C GLN A 144 -20.68 11.07 -10.92
N ASN A 145 -19.65 10.68 -11.68
CA ASN A 145 -19.19 11.22 -12.97
C ASN A 145 -18.34 12.50 -12.97
N ILE A 146 -17.05 12.34 -13.29
CA ILE A 146 -16.29 13.32 -14.09
C ILE A 146 -15.41 12.55 -15.10
N GLN A 147 -15.67 12.76 -16.40
CA GLN A 147 -14.81 12.36 -17.52
C GLN A 147 -13.45 13.09 -17.50
N PRO A 148 -12.38 12.49 -18.06
CA PRO A 148 -11.05 13.08 -18.03
C PRO A 148 -10.88 14.20 -19.07
N LYS A 149 -10.36 15.36 -18.65
CA LYS A 149 -9.76 16.36 -19.57
C LYS A 149 -8.41 16.90 -19.06
N SER A 150 -7.39 16.52 -19.82
CA SER A 150 -6.16 17.24 -20.22
C SER A 150 -5.56 18.36 -19.34
N SER A 151 -4.31 18.12 -18.92
CA SER A 151 -3.13 19.02 -18.90
C SER A 151 -3.31 20.54 -18.74
N SER A 152 -2.79 21.09 -17.65
CA SER A 152 -1.86 22.22 -17.69
C SER A 152 -1.00 22.30 -16.42
N SER A 153 0.26 22.62 -16.64
CA SER A 153 1.37 22.60 -15.70
C SER A 153 1.74 24.01 -15.22
N SER A 154 2.16 24.11 -13.96
CA SER A 154 3.12 25.08 -13.35
C SER A 154 2.65 25.38 -11.92
N ALA A 155 3.45 25.69 -10.90
CA ALA A 155 4.86 25.58 -10.58
C ALA A 155 4.89 25.85 -9.05
N LEU A 156 5.65 25.08 -8.25
CA LEU A 156 6.33 25.50 -7.00
C LEU A 156 6.97 24.32 -6.25
N ASN A 157 8.05 24.65 -5.55
CA ASN A 157 9.32 23.91 -5.49
C ASN A 157 9.53 23.09 -4.20
N LYS A 158 10.27 21.97 -4.35
CA LYS A 158 11.19 21.30 -3.41
C LYS A 158 10.85 21.19 -1.90
N LYS A 159 10.20 20.08 -1.54
CA LYS A 159 10.66 19.12 -0.50
C LYS A 159 9.93 17.79 -0.74
N TYR A 160 10.62 16.66 -0.68
CA TYR A 160 10.23 15.32 -1.17
C TYR A 160 10.35 15.13 -2.69
N ALA A 161 11.56 14.82 -3.15
CA ALA A 161 11.76 14.38 -4.53
C ALA A 161 11.04 13.04 -4.75
N LYS A 162 10.01 13.03 -5.61
CA LYS A 162 9.54 11.80 -6.25
C LYS A 162 10.68 11.34 -7.16
N ALA A 163 11.25 10.16 -6.95
CA ALA A 163 12.04 9.57 -8.01
C ALA A 163 11.07 9.28 -9.17
N ASN A 164 11.38 9.80 -10.36
CA ASN A 164 10.63 9.48 -11.57
C ASN A 164 10.59 7.95 -11.70
N SER A 165 9.42 7.30 -11.56
CA SER A 165 9.32 5.85 -11.79
C SER A 165 9.75 5.50 -13.21
N SER A 166 9.56 6.43 -14.16
CA SER A 166 10.09 6.41 -15.53
C SER A 166 11.62 6.26 -15.60
N ALA A 167 12.36 6.70 -14.57
CA ALA A 167 13.82 6.59 -14.55
C ALA A 167 14.33 5.20 -14.16
N ILE A 168 13.45 4.32 -13.67
CA ILE A 168 13.76 2.95 -13.23
C ILE A 168 13.09 1.92 -14.15
N GLN A 169 11.98 2.29 -14.80
CA GLN A 169 11.25 1.45 -15.75
C GLN A 169 12.19 0.90 -16.83
N GLY A 170 12.16 -0.42 -17.04
CA GLY A 170 12.99 -1.12 -18.03
C GLY A 170 14.47 -1.33 -17.66
N LYS A 171 14.94 -0.84 -16.49
CA LYS A 171 16.33 -1.03 -16.04
C LYS A 171 16.44 -2.26 -15.14
N THR A 172 17.57 -2.97 -15.25
CA THR A 172 17.95 -4.00 -14.30
C THR A 172 18.37 -3.36 -12.98
N ILE A 173 17.70 -3.75 -11.89
CA ILE A 173 18.03 -3.40 -10.52
C ILE A 173 18.80 -4.57 -9.91
N TYR A 174 19.99 -4.31 -9.39
CA TYR A 174 20.81 -5.34 -8.77
C TYR A 174 20.62 -5.36 -7.24
N ILE A 175 20.52 -6.55 -6.68
CA ILE A 175 20.48 -6.80 -5.23
C ILE A 175 21.45 -7.93 -4.87
N LYS A 176 21.98 -7.95 -3.65
CA LYS A 176 22.77 -9.10 -3.16
C LYS A 176 21.86 -10.32 -2.98
N ASN A 177 22.37 -11.52 -3.24
CA ASN A 177 21.63 -12.75 -2.97
C ASN A 177 21.50 -13.07 -1.46
N ILE A 178 22.39 -12.52 -0.64
CA ILE A 178 22.35 -12.57 0.82
C ILE A 178 22.34 -11.13 1.33
N ILE A 179 21.25 -10.74 1.99
CA ILE A 179 21.13 -9.41 2.60
C ILE A 179 21.93 -9.38 3.89
N PRO A 180 22.88 -8.43 4.04
CA PRO A 180 23.66 -8.33 5.26
C PRO A 180 22.81 -7.88 6.45
N TYR A 181 23.23 -8.28 7.65
CA TYR A 181 22.77 -7.66 8.88
C TYR A 181 23.47 -6.31 9.05
N ALA A 182 22.74 -5.27 9.47
CA ALA A 182 23.29 -3.94 9.68
C ALA A 182 24.34 -3.96 10.80
N ASN A 183 25.31 -3.03 10.76
CA ASN A 183 26.24 -2.87 11.88
C ASN A 183 25.46 -2.42 13.14
N GLY A 184 25.77 -3.00 14.30
CA GLY A 184 25.02 -2.74 15.54
C GLY A 184 23.59 -3.29 15.56
N ASN A 185 23.26 -4.26 14.70
CA ASN A 185 21.97 -4.95 14.74
C ASN A 185 21.72 -5.61 16.12
N ARG A 186 20.45 -5.73 16.51
CA ARG A 186 20.03 -6.37 17.77
C ARG A 186 19.47 -7.78 17.54
N ILE A 187 20.15 -8.55 16.71
CA ILE A 187 19.70 -9.89 16.32
C ILE A 187 20.47 -10.94 17.11
N ALA A 188 19.73 -11.86 17.74
CA ALA A 188 20.32 -12.97 18.48
C ALA A 188 21.11 -13.91 17.55
N ASP A 189 22.21 -14.49 18.04
CA ASP A 189 23.13 -15.26 17.20
C ASP A 189 22.52 -16.56 16.68
N ASN A 190 21.63 -17.18 17.45
CA ASN A 190 20.86 -18.34 16.97
C ASN A 190 19.99 -18.00 15.75
N ILE A 191 19.40 -16.80 15.67
CA ILE A 191 18.66 -16.37 14.48
C ILE A 191 19.62 -16.23 13.29
N LYS A 192 20.83 -15.70 13.51
CA LYS A 192 21.83 -15.54 12.44
C LYS A 192 22.39 -16.88 11.95
N ALA A 193 22.55 -17.84 12.86
CA ALA A 193 23.14 -19.15 12.58
C ALA A 193 22.12 -20.15 12.01
N GLU A 194 20.89 -20.17 12.54
CA GLU A 194 19.88 -21.17 12.20
C GLU A 194 18.92 -20.71 11.10
N CYS A 195 18.62 -19.41 11.02
CA CYS A 195 17.61 -18.91 10.09
C CYS A 195 18.21 -18.33 8.81
N THR A 196 17.61 -18.67 7.67
CA THR A 196 18.01 -18.18 6.34
C THR A 196 17.25 -16.92 5.91
N ILE A 197 16.80 -16.09 6.86
CA ILE A 197 15.90 -14.95 6.60
C ILE A 197 16.53 -13.86 5.73
N ASN A 198 17.86 -13.73 5.76
CA ASN A 198 18.66 -12.86 4.91
C ASN A 198 18.61 -13.26 3.43
N GLN A 199 18.74 -14.55 3.14
CA GLN A 199 18.62 -15.10 1.80
C GLN A 199 17.15 -15.07 1.32
N GLN A 200 16.23 -15.54 2.16
CA GLN A 200 14.79 -15.55 1.85
C GLN A 200 14.26 -14.15 1.53
N LEU A 201 14.70 -13.12 2.27
CA LEU A 201 14.31 -11.74 1.98
C LEU A 201 14.74 -11.30 0.58
N ALA A 202 15.98 -11.63 0.17
CA ALA A 202 16.49 -11.28 -1.16
C ALA A 202 15.70 -11.99 -2.27
N GLU A 203 15.40 -13.28 -2.08
CA GLU A 203 14.58 -14.10 -2.98
C GLU A 203 13.16 -13.55 -3.13
N PHE A 204 12.49 -13.22 -2.01
CA PHE A 204 11.15 -12.66 -2.06
C PHE A 204 11.12 -11.27 -2.70
N ILE A 205 12.11 -10.41 -2.44
CA ILE A 205 12.20 -9.10 -3.12
C ILE A 205 12.33 -9.30 -4.63
N LYS A 206 13.24 -10.16 -5.08
CA LYS A 206 13.43 -10.47 -6.51
C LYS A 206 12.16 -11.02 -7.13
N GLN A 207 11.57 -12.05 -6.51
CA GLN A 207 10.34 -12.70 -6.97
C GLN A 207 9.23 -11.67 -7.14
N TYR A 208 8.87 -10.93 -6.08
CA TYR A 208 7.72 -10.02 -6.12
C TYR A 208 7.94 -8.79 -7.00
N ALA A 209 9.19 -8.33 -7.16
CA ALA A 209 9.50 -7.25 -8.08
C ALA A 209 9.37 -7.72 -9.55
N ASN A 210 9.87 -8.92 -9.86
CA ASN A 210 9.76 -9.51 -11.19
C ASN A 210 8.30 -9.82 -11.57
N GLU A 211 7.50 -10.32 -10.64
CA GLU A 211 6.04 -10.49 -10.82
C GLU A 211 5.32 -9.16 -11.13
N LYS A 212 5.88 -8.02 -10.69
CA LYS A 212 5.37 -6.66 -10.96
C LYS A 212 5.99 -6.02 -12.21
N GLY A 213 6.73 -6.79 -13.02
CA GLY A 213 7.35 -6.31 -14.26
C GLY A 213 8.60 -5.46 -14.06
N LEU A 214 9.18 -5.42 -12.86
CA LEU A 214 10.50 -4.84 -12.63
C LEU A 214 11.56 -5.89 -12.91
N LYS A 215 12.71 -5.52 -13.48
CA LYS A 215 13.82 -6.47 -13.69
C LYS A 215 14.78 -6.42 -12.51
N VAL A 216 14.65 -7.33 -11.56
CA VAL A 216 15.56 -7.46 -10.41
C VAL A 216 16.46 -8.68 -10.59
N GLU A 217 17.77 -8.49 -10.47
CA GLU A 217 18.75 -9.57 -10.59
C GLU A 217 19.74 -9.62 -9.44
N PHE A 218 20.24 -10.82 -9.15
CA PHE A 218 21.26 -11.00 -8.13
C PHE A 218 22.63 -10.61 -8.66
N LYS A 219 23.35 -9.80 -7.88
CA LYS A 219 24.75 -9.46 -8.12
C LYS A 219 25.40 -9.13 -6.79
N ASN A 220 26.30 -9.99 -6.32
CA ASN A 220 26.88 -9.87 -4.98
C ASN A 220 27.87 -8.70 -4.85
N LYS A 221 28.47 -8.30 -5.97
CA LYS A 221 29.36 -7.13 -6.09
C LYS A 221 28.89 -6.22 -7.22
N PRO A 222 27.79 -5.44 -7.05
CA PRO A 222 27.34 -4.50 -8.06
C PRO A 222 28.37 -3.38 -8.24
N LYS A 223 28.60 -2.96 -9.49
CA LYS A 223 29.50 -1.86 -9.84
C LYS A 223 28.97 -0.54 -9.28
N TYR A 224 29.81 0.50 -9.26
CA TYR A 224 29.42 1.82 -8.79
C TYR A 224 28.24 2.42 -9.56
N ASN A 225 28.25 2.28 -10.89
CA ASN A 225 27.23 2.81 -11.81
C ASN A 225 26.05 1.87 -12.06
N ASP A 226 26.01 0.72 -11.41
CA ASP A 226 24.84 -0.17 -11.46
C ASP A 226 23.69 0.46 -10.68
N LEU A 227 22.46 0.34 -11.20
CA LEU A 227 21.27 0.64 -10.41
C LEU A 227 21.10 -0.49 -9.40
N LYS A 228 21.27 -0.20 -8.12
CA LYS A 228 21.29 -1.23 -7.07
C LYS A 228 20.40 -0.87 -5.89
N LEU A 229 19.68 -1.87 -5.43
CA LEU A 229 18.93 -1.83 -4.19
C LEU A 229 19.84 -2.37 -3.07
N ILE A 230 20.21 -1.49 -2.16
CA ILE A 230 20.94 -1.82 -0.94
C ILE A 230 19.90 -2.05 0.15
N VAL A 231 19.92 -3.21 0.79
CA VAL A 231 19.02 -3.56 1.90
C VAL A 231 19.88 -4.13 3.02
N GLU A 232 19.52 -3.86 4.26
CA GLU A 232 20.12 -4.45 5.45
C GLU A 232 19.01 -4.86 6.44
N ILE A 233 19.22 -5.97 7.14
CA ILE A 233 18.33 -6.33 8.26
C ILE A 233 18.87 -5.66 9.53
N THR A 234 18.07 -4.76 10.09
CA THR A 234 18.45 -3.92 11.24
C THR A 234 18.09 -4.56 12.57
N ASP A 235 17.00 -5.32 12.61
CA ASP A 235 16.54 -6.01 13.81
C ASP A 235 15.71 -7.24 13.44
N ALA A 236 15.78 -8.27 14.26
CA ALA A 236 15.01 -9.50 14.12
C ALA A 236 14.92 -10.12 15.51
N MET A 237 13.69 -10.27 15.98
CA MET A 237 13.39 -10.79 17.30
C MET A 237 12.49 -12.00 17.15
N SER A 238 12.83 -13.07 17.88
CA SER A 238 11.93 -14.20 18.08
C SER A 238 11.78 -14.48 19.56
N SER A 239 10.77 -13.86 20.18
CA SER A 239 10.45 -14.10 21.58
C SER A 239 8.96 -14.35 21.79
N GLY A 240 8.65 -14.90 22.97
CA GLY A 240 7.29 -15.17 23.41
C GLY A 240 6.72 -16.54 22.99
N GLY A 241 5.81 -17.05 23.82
CA GLY A 241 5.15 -18.35 23.66
C GLY A 241 3.63 -18.23 23.52
N ALA A 242 2.94 -19.36 23.33
CA ALA A 242 1.49 -19.41 23.07
C ALA A 242 0.63 -18.67 24.13
N PHE A 243 1.16 -18.50 25.35
CA PHE A 243 0.46 -17.89 26.49
C PHE A 243 0.98 -16.51 26.92
N ARG A 244 2.13 -16.04 26.42
CA ARG A 244 2.76 -14.76 26.85
C ARG A 244 2.80 -13.69 25.75
N GLY A 245 2.15 -13.93 24.61
CA GLY A 245 2.21 -13.08 23.42
C GLY A 245 3.41 -13.41 22.53
N HIS A 246 3.28 -13.19 21.21
CA HIS A 246 4.33 -13.51 20.23
C HIS A 246 4.98 -12.23 19.69
N ASN A 247 6.15 -11.87 20.23
CA ASN A 247 6.98 -10.77 19.72
C ASN A 247 7.95 -11.31 18.67
N LYS A 248 7.41 -11.65 17.50
CA LYS A 248 8.20 -12.13 16.35
C LYS A 248 8.13 -11.10 15.24
N TYR A 249 9.22 -10.39 15.01
CA TYR A 249 9.28 -9.33 14.01
C TYR A 249 10.64 -9.25 13.34
N VAL A 250 10.65 -8.62 12.16
CA VAL A 250 11.87 -8.23 11.45
C VAL A 250 11.74 -6.78 11.03
N THR A 251 12.83 -6.02 11.18
CA THR A 251 12.98 -4.67 10.63
C THR A 251 14.13 -4.63 9.64
N ILE A 252 13.96 -3.84 8.59
CA ILE A 252 14.96 -3.66 7.53
C ILE A 252 15.03 -2.19 7.17
N SER A 253 16.19 -1.78 6.66
CA SER A 253 16.37 -0.50 5.99
C SER A 253 16.85 -0.75 4.56
N GLY A 254 16.61 0.20 3.68
CA GLY A 254 17.09 0.08 2.31
C GLY A 254 17.15 1.38 1.54
N LYS A 255 17.91 1.37 0.45
CA LYS A 255 18.13 2.50 -0.43
C LYS A 255 18.35 2.06 -1.87
N LEU A 256 17.71 2.74 -2.81
CA LEU A 256 17.92 2.54 -4.24
C LEU A 256 18.87 3.61 -4.78
N VAL A 257 20.01 3.20 -5.35
CA VAL A 257 21.07 4.12 -5.78
C VAL A 257 21.64 3.76 -7.15
N LYS A 258 22.19 4.75 -7.86
CA LYS A 258 23.04 4.57 -9.06
C LYS A 258 24.15 5.64 -9.03
N GLY A 259 25.41 5.24 -8.87
CA GLY A 259 26.50 6.19 -8.62
C GLY A 259 26.22 7.05 -7.38
N LYS A 260 26.36 8.38 -7.49
CA LYS A 260 26.01 9.34 -6.41
C LYS A 260 24.49 9.58 -6.25
N LYS A 261 23.67 9.15 -7.22
CA LYS A 261 22.24 9.47 -7.24
C LYS A 261 21.44 8.49 -6.38
N SER A 262 20.70 9.03 -5.41
CA SER A 262 19.66 8.30 -4.66
C SER A 262 18.31 8.42 -5.39
N TYR A 263 17.58 7.31 -5.49
CA TYR A 263 16.19 7.26 -5.96
C TYR A 263 15.21 7.13 -4.80
N GLY A 264 15.71 6.91 -3.59
CA GLY A 264 14.90 6.86 -2.38
C GLY A 264 15.48 5.88 -1.36
N SER A 265 14.96 5.98 -0.15
CA SER A 265 15.25 5.11 0.99
C SER A 265 13.97 4.71 1.69
N PHE A 266 14.02 3.61 2.42
CA PHE A 266 12.93 3.18 3.27
C PHE A 266 13.45 2.53 4.55
N ASP A 267 12.60 2.57 5.56
CA ASP A 267 12.63 1.66 6.69
C ASP A 267 11.34 0.85 6.67
N ALA A 268 11.41 -0.44 7.00
CA ALA A 268 10.26 -1.32 6.97
C ALA A 268 10.29 -2.28 8.15
N ALA A 269 9.11 -2.61 8.66
CA ALA A 269 8.97 -3.60 9.72
C ALA A 269 7.77 -4.51 9.47
N ARG A 270 7.88 -5.77 9.87
CA ARG A 270 6.75 -6.69 9.90
C ARG A 270 6.74 -7.53 11.17
N ILE A 271 5.59 -7.56 11.84
CA ILE A 271 5.30 -8.47 12.93
C ILE A 271 4.50 -9.67 12.44
N SER A 272 4.80 -10.85 12.94
CA SER A 272 3.97 -12.04 12.70
C SER A 272 2.70 -11.93 13.54
N GLY A 273 1.56 -11.72 12.90
CA GLY A 273 0.25 -11.73 13.56
C GLY A 273 -0.21 -13.15 13.93
N GLY A 274 0.48 -13.81 14.86
CA GLY A 274 0.28 -15.22 15.27
C GLY A 274 -1.18 -15.71 15.18
N GLY A 275 -1.39 -16.91 14.65
CA GLY A 275 -2.72 -17.52 14.48
C GLY A 275 -2.88 -18.79 15.32
N PHE A 276 -4.11 -19.29 15.44
CA PHE A 276 -4.47 -20.53 16.15
C PHE A 276 -3.64 -21.75 15.70
N TRP A 277 -3.18 -21.78 14.45
CA TRP A 277 -2.28 -22.81 13.88
C TRP A 277 -0.78 -22.45 13.94
N GLY A 278 -0.42 -21.34 14.57
CA GLY A 278 0.95 -20.84 14.71
C GLY A 278 1.73 -21.45 15.87
N ALA A 279 1.07 -22.22 16.74
CA ALA A 279 1.68 -22.87 17.90
C ALA A 279 2.70 -23.96 17.53
N TYR A 280 2.65 -24.48 16.29
CA TYR A 280 3.45 -25.64 15.83
C TYR A 280 4.55 -25.29 14.82
N LYS A 281 4.88 -24.01 14.61
CA LYS A 281 5.91 -23.58 13.65
C LYS A 281 7.14 -23.04 14.37
N GLY A 282 8.32 -23.53 14.00
CA GLY A 282 9.60 -23.07 14.54
C GLY A 282 9.88 -21.58 14.26
N SER A 283 10.74 -20.98 15.08
CA SER A 283 11.10 -19.55 15.03
C SER A 283 11.49 -19.08 13.62
N CYS A 284 12.36 -19.82 12.92
CA CYS A 284 12.80 -19.46 11.57
C CYS A 284 11.67 -19.49 10.53
N ALA A 285 10.71 -20.42 10.65
CA ALA A 285 9.56 -20.45 9.75
C ALA A 285 8.65 -19.23 9.95
N VAL A 286 8.51 -18.75 11.20
CA VAL A 286 7.74 -17.54 11.49
C VAL A 286 8.45 -16.30 10.96
N LEU A 287 9.76 -16.17 11.20
CA LEU A 287 10.56 -15.06 10.67
C LEU A 287 10.62 -15.10 9.12
N GLY A 288 10.59 -16.29 8.52
CA GLY A 288 10.47 -16.48 7.08
C GLY A 288 9.19 -15.82 6.51
N ARG A 289 8.07 -15.90 7.22
CA ARG A 289 6.83 -15.21 6.83
C ARG A 289 6.92 -13.70 6.98
N THR A 290 7.60 -13.20 8.01
CA THR A 290 7.79 -11.75 8.17
C THR A 290 8.66 -11.19 7.05
N VAL A 291 9.76 -11.87 6.67
CA VAL A 291 10.58 -11.42 5.53
C VAL A 291 9.89 -11.58 4.19
N LYS A 292 9.00 -12.57 4.03
CA LYS A 292 8.12 -12.68 2.85
C LYS A 292 7.23 -11.45 2.69
N ALA A 293 6.57 -11.02 3.77
CA ALA A 293 5.75 -9.81 3.77
C ALA A 293 6.58 -8.55 3.49
N LEU A 294 7.78 -8.44 4.10
CA LEU A 294 8.71 -7.36 3.81
C LEU A 294 9.14 -7.33 2.33
N GLY A 295 9.41 -8.48 1.71
CA GLY A 295 9.71 -8.55 0.28
C GLY A 295 8.59 -8.00 -0.61
N GLN A 296 7.32 -8.23 -0.22
CA GLN A 296 6.17 -7.64 -0.91
C GLN A 296 6.09 -6.12 -0.72
N ASP A 297 6.41 -5.62 0.48
CA ASP A 297 6.44 -4.18 0.75
C ASP A 297 7.53 -3.49 -0.07
N VAL A 298 8.74 -4.03 -0.05
CA VAL A 298 9.89 -3.50 -0.80
C VAL A 298 9.64 -3.53 -2.31
N SER A 299 9.11 -4.64 -2.86
CA SER A 299 8.77 -4.70 -4.29
C SER A 299 7.73 -3.67 -4.70
N SER A 300 6.78 -3.35 -3.81
CA SER A 300 5.77 -2.31 -4.04
C SER A 300 6.38 -0.91 -3.99
N TRP A 301 7.30 -0.68 -3.05
CA TRP A 301 8.05 0.56 -2.99
C TRP A 301 8.96 0.75 -4.21
N LEU A 302 9.60 -0.31 -4.70
CA LEU A 302 10.48 -0.27 -5.89
C LEU A 302 9.77 0.22 -7.16
N TYR A 303 8.47 -0.03 -7.29
CA TYR A 303 7.68 0.45 -8.42
C TYR A 303 7.58 1.99 -8.46
N SER A 304 7.56 2.64 -7.29
CA SER A 304 7.51 4.09 -7.18
C SER A 304 8.29 4.56 -5.94
N PRO A 305 9.64 4.55 -6.00
CA PRO A 305 10.48 4.80 -4.84
C PRO A 305 10.28 6.21 -4.29
N MET A 306 10.31 6.26 -2.97
CA MET A 306 10.19 7.50 -2.20
C MET A 306 11.31 7.54 -1.18
N ASP A 307 11.91 8.71 -1.01
CA ASP A 307 12.92 8.95 0.01
C ASP A 307 12.29 9.01 1.42
N GLY A 308 12.90 8.33 2.39
CA GLY A 308 12.42 8.27 3.78
C GLY A 308 11.06 7.58 3.97
N ALA A 309 10.74 6.57 3.15
CA ALA A 309 9.47 5.84 3.29
C ALA A 309 9.47 4.94 4.55
N LYS A 310 8.33 4.84 5.23
CA LYS A 310 8.12 3.86 6.32
C LYS A 310 7.10 2.83 5.87
N LEU A 311 7.47 1.56 5.83
CA LEU A 311 6.63 0.47 5.29
C LEU A 311 6.23 -0.54 6.37
N GLY A 312 5.07 -1.17 6.18
CA GLY A 312 4.57 -2.21 7.07
C GLY A 312 4.19 -1.69 8.47
N ASP A 313 4.60 -2.39 9.51
CA ASP A 313 4.28 -2.16 10.92
C ASP A 313 5.17 -1.05 11.52
N THR A 314 4.96 0.18 11.06
CA THR A 314 5.85 1.34 11.30
C THR A 314 6.13 1.68 12.76
N GLN A 315 5.31 1.23 13.70
CA GLN A 315 5.52 1.36 15.14
C GLN A 315 6.76 0.59 15.65
N LEU A 316 7.28 -0.35 14.86
CA LEU A 316 8.49 -1.10 15.17
C LEU A 316 9.76 -0.48 14.58
N ILE A 317 9.62 0.53 13.72
CA ILE A 317 10.74 1.26 13.11
C ILE A 317 11.21 2.30 14.14
N ARG A 318 12.44 2.13 14.62
CA ARG A 318 13.08 3.03 15.59
C ARG A 318 13.85 4.14 14.90
#